data_AF-A0A0P7CYE9-F1
#
_entry.id   AF-A0A0P7CYE9-F1
#
_cell.length_a   1.000
_cell.length_b   1.000
_cell.length_c   1.000
_cell.angle_alpha   90.00
_cell.angle_beta   90.00
_cell.angle_gamma   90.00
#
_symmetry.space_group_name_H-M   'P 1'
#
loop_
_entity.id
_entity.type
_entity.pdbx_description
1 polymer ?
#
loop_
_entity_poly.entity_id
_entity_poly.type
_entity_poly.pdbx_seq_one_letter_code
_entity_poly.pdbx_strand_id
1 'polypeptide(L)'
;MAVTVETAAVFRGGGRRWFTLRAACAAEARALLNKHCDCDYCEDDIGRYELPCRLHHPDRYPRIMQRLTKGLMRRYRASQP
;
A
#
# COMPACT_ATOMS: atom_id res chain seq x y z
N MET A 1 -5.00 23.96 30.25
CA MET A 1 -4.52 23.28 29.02
C MET A 1 -5.03 21.84 29.07
N ALA A 2 -5.98 21.48 28.20
CA ALA A 2 -6.63 20.17 28.24
C ALA A 2 -5.95 19.23 27.22
N VAL A 3 -4.89 18.56 27.64
CA VAL A 3 -4.24 17.50 26.88
C VAL A 3 -4.61 16.17 27.55
N THR A 4 -5.25 15.27 26.81
CA THR A 4 -5.66 13.94 27.29
C THR A 4 -4.85 12.84 26.61
N VAL A 5 -4.63 11.73 27.31
CA VAL A 5 -3.95 10.54 26.79
C VAL A 5 -4.99 9.44 26.57
N GLU A 6 -4.98 8.85 25.38
CA GLU A 6 -5.89 7.76 25.00
C GLU A 6 -5.11 6.60 24.37
N THR A 7 -5.59 5.38 24.62
CA THR A 7 -5.05 4.17 23.98
C THR A 7 -5.63 3.99 22.58
N ALA A 8 -4.76 3.85 21.58
CA ALA A 8 -5.15 3.66 20.20
C ALA A 8 -4.77 2.27 19.66
N ALA A 9 -5.61 1.72 18.79
CA ALA A 9 -5.28 0.52 18.03
C ALA A 9 -4.22 0.83 16.97
N VAL A 10 -3.16 0.01 16.93
CA VAL A 10 -2.07 0.13 15.94
C VAL A 10 -1.99 -1.14 15.11
N PHE A 11 -2.08 -0.97 13.80
CA PHE A 11 -1.94 -2.02 12.80
C PHE A 11 -0.54 -2.00 12.23
N ARG A 12 0.08 -3.17 12.04
CA ARG A 12 1.40 -3.30 11.39
C ARG A 12 1.21 -3.84 9.98
N GLY A 13 1.84 -3.19 9.01
CA GLY A 13 1.77 -3.60 7.60
C GLY A 13 2.71 -2.79 6.71
N GLY A 14 3.31 -3.44 5.72
CA GLY A 14 4.29 -2.85 4.80
C GLY A 14 5.53 -2.34 5.52
N GLY A 15 5.94 -3.02 6.60
CA GLY A 15 7.09 -2.64 7.43
C GLY A 15 6.89 -1.40 8.34
N ARG A 16 5.68 -0.83 8.40
CA ARG A 16 5.37 0.37 9.19
C ARG A 16 4.15 0.16 10.11
N ARG A 17 3.94 1.11 11.03
CA ARG A 17 2.78 1.19 11.93
C ARG A 17 1.74 2.14 11.36
N TRP A 18 0.46 1.80 11.54
CA TRP A 18 -0.67 2.54 11.02
C TRP A 18 -1.80 2.56 12.05
N PHE A 19 -2.54 3.67 12.12
CA PHE A 19 -3.71 3.78 13.01
C PHE A 19 -4.99 3.25 12.37
N THR A 20 -4.95 2.85 11.09
CA THR A 20 -6.11 2.25 10.41
C THR A 20 -5.73 0.95 9.73
N LEU A 21 -6.64 -0.03 9.80
CA LEU A 21 -6.48 -1.31 9.14
C LEU A 21 -6.29 -1.15 7.63
N ARG A 22 -7.07 -0.26 7.00
CA ARG A 22 -7.00 -0.03 5.56
C ARG A 22 -5.61 0.44 5.13
N ALA A 23 -4.99 1.35 5.89
CA ALA A 23 -3.66 1.86 5.56
C ALA A 23 -2.58 0.78 5.73
N ALA A 24 -2.66 -0.04 6.79
CA ALA A 24 -1.76 -1.19 6.95
C ALA A 24 -1.91 -2.21 5.81
N CYS A 25 -3.14 -2.57 5.43
CA CYS A 25 -3.39 -3.49 4.31
C CYS A 25 -2.95 -2.91 2.97
N ALA A 26 -3.12 -1.61 2.75
CA ALA A 26 -2.65 -0.94 1.53
C ALA A 26 -1.11 -0.93 1.47
N ALA A 27 -0.44 -0.70 2.60
CA ALA A 27 1.02 -0.75 2.67
C ALA A 27 1.56 -2.16 2.39
N GLU A 28 0.93 -3.20 2.94
CA GLU A 28 1.23 -4.60 2.61
C GLU A 28 1.00 -4.92 1.13
N ALA A 29 -0.14 -4.50 0.57
CA ALA A 29 -0.44 -4.70 -0.84
C ALA A 29 0.61 -4.03 -1.74
N ARG A 30 1.03 -2.80 -1.40
CA ARG A 30 2.10 -2.10 -2.12
C ARG A 30 3.45 -2.82 -1.98
N ALA A 31 3.82 -3.27 -0.79
CA ALA A 31 5.06 -4.03 -0.59
C ALA A 31 5.05 -5.33 -1.41
N LEU A 32 3.92 -6.02 -1.50
CA LEU A 32 3.76 -7.22 -2.31
C LEU A 32 3.89 -6.94 -3.82
N LEU A 33 3.30 -5.85 -4.30
CA LEU A 33 3.44 -5.43 -5.69
C LEU A 33 4.88 -5.02 -6.02
N ASN A 34 5.54 -4.31 -5.11
CA ASN A 34 6.92 -3.87 -5.31
C ASN A 34 7.90 -5.04 -5.43
N LYS A 35 7.63 -6.19 -4.78
CA LYS A 35 8.44 -7.42 -4.95
C LYS A 35 8.42 -7.98 -6.39
N HIS A 36 7.43 -7.58 -7.19
CA HIS A 36 7.22 -8.08 -8.56
C HIS A 36 7.16 -6.91 -9.57
N CYS A 37 7.62 -5.71 -9.19
CA CYS A 37 7.63 -4.56 -10.08
C CYS A 37 8.93 -4.50 -10.84
N ASP A 38 8.80 -4.54 -12.16
CA ASP A 38 9.87 -4.28 -13.12
C ASP A 38 9.74 -2.84 -13.65
N CYS A 39 9.48 -1.90 -12.76
CA CYS A 39 9.34 -0.49 -13.13
C CYS A 39 10.71 0.05 -13.45
N ASP A 40 10.81 0.76 -14.57
CA ASP A 40 12.08 1.30 -15.03
C ASP A 40 11.97 2.82 -15.20
N TYR A 41 13.06 3.44 -15.61
CA TYR A 41 13.07 4.84 -16.00
C TYR A 41 13.89 5.01 -17.27
N CYS A 42 13.44 5.95 -18.10
CA CYS A 42 14.22 6.46 -19.22
C CYS A 42 14.80 7.81 -18.80
N GLU A 43 16.04 8.09 -19.17
CA GLU A 43 16.67 9.39 -18.96
C GLU A 43 17.16 9.91 -20.32
N ASP A 44 16.77 11.13 -20.67
CA ASP A 44 17.21 11.83 -21.88
C ASP A 44 17.64 13.27 -21.53
N ASP A 45 17.99 14.05 -22.55
CA ASP A 45 18.47 15.43 -22.41
C ASP A 45 17.43 16.39 -21.77
N ILE A 46 16.15 15.97 -21.71
CA ILE A 46 15.01 16.75 -21.21
C ILE A 46 14.63 16.31 -19.78
N GLY A 47 14.97 15.09 -19.39
CA GLY A 47 14.97 14.64 -18.00
C GLY A 47 14.66 13.15 -17.82
N ARG A 48 14.21 12.81 -16.61
CA ARG A 48 13.90 11.44 -16.20
C ARG A 48 12.41 11.15 -16.29
N TYR A 49 12.05 10.11 -17.04
CA TYR A 49 10.68 9.63 -17.22
C TYR A 49 10.51 8.26 -16.57
N GLU A 50 9.49 8.12 -15.73
CA GLU A 50 9.13 6.81 -15.17
C GLU A 50 8.46 5.95 -16.25
N LEU A 51 8.94 4.72 -16.40
CA LEU A 51 8.35 3.69 -17.25
C LEU A 51 7.52 2.74 -16.38
N PRO A 52 6.20 2.95 -16.26
CA PRO A 52 5.36 2.13 -15.41
C PRO A 52 5.29 0.70 -15.95
N CYS A 53 5.63 -0.27 -15.10
CA CYS A 53 5.46 -1.68 -15.45
C CYS A 53 3.97 -2.05 -15.55
N ARG A 54 3.66 -3.26 -16.04
CA ARG A 54 2.27 -3.76 -16.14
C ARG A 54 1.46 -3.64 -14.85
N LEU A 55 2.12 -3.76 -13.69
CA LEU A 55 1.50 -3.66 -12.36
C LEU A 55 1.24 -2.22 -11.93
N HIS A 56 2.12 -1.29 -12.34
CA HIS A 56 2.07 0.13 -11.97
C HIS A 56 1.45 1.03 -13.05
N HIS A 57 0.89 0.45 -14.11
CA HIS A 57 0.17 1.18 -15.14
C HIS A 57 -0.96 2.03 -14.52
N PRO A 58 -1.07 3.34 -14.83
CA PRO A 58 -1.94 4.27 -14.13
C PRO A 58 -3.42 3.86 -14.09
N ASP A 59 -3.94 3.22 -15.15
CA ASP A 59 -5.32 2.75 -15.19
C ASP A 59 -5.58 1.46 -14.37
N ARG A 60 -4.55 0.63 -14.21
CA ARG A 60 -4.67 -0.70 -13.59
C ARG A 60 -4.27 -0.69 -12.13
N TYR A 61 -3.23 0.07 -11.78
CA TYR A 61 -2.68 0.12 -10.44
C TYR A 61 -3.73 0.45 -9.36
N PRO A 62 -4.61 1.46 -9.53
CA PRO A 62 -5.65 1.74 -8.54
C PRO A 62 -6.60 0.57 -8.33
N ARG A 63 -6.97 -0.15 -9.40
CA ARG A 63 -7.87 -1.31 -9.36
C ARG A 63 -7.20 -2.50 -8.68
N ILE A 64 -5.93 -2.77 -9.00
CA ILE A 64 -5.13 -3.85 -8.39
C ILE A 64 -4.98 -3.58 -6.89
N MET A 65 -4.54 -2.38 -6.52
CA MET A 65 -4.40 -1.95 -5.12
C MET A 65 -5.71 -2.06 -4.35
N GLN A 66 -6.82 -1.61 -4.94
CA GLN A 66 -8.14 -1.72 -4.30
C GLN A 66 -8.54 -3.18 -4.05
N ARG A 67 -8.34 -4.06 -5.03
CA ARG A 67 -8.66 -5.50 -4.90
C ARG A 67 -7.79 -6.16 -3.83
N LEU A 68 -6.48 -5.97 -3.87
CA LEU A 68 -5.54 -6.54 -2.90
C LEU A 68 -5.82 -6.04 -1.48
N THR A 69 -6.02 -4.74 -1.31
CA THR A 69 -6.33 -4.12 -0.01
C THR A 69 -7.62 -4.69 0.57
N LYS A 70 -8.70 -4.76 -0.24
CA LYS A 70 -9.98 -5.35 0.20
C LYS A 70 -9.83 -6.83 0.59
N GLY A 71 -9.06 -7.61 -0.18
CA GLY A 71 -8.79 -9.02 0.12
C GLY A 71 -8.01 -9.22 1.43
N LEU A 72 -7.02 -8.38 1.70
CA LEU A 72 -6.27 -8.40 2.96
C LEU A 72 -7.15 -8.01 4.15
N MET A 73 -7.97 -6.96 4.01
CA MET A 73 -8.92 -6.56 5.04
C MET A 73 -9.94 -7.65 5.38
N ARG A 74 -10.46 -8.36 4.37
CA ARG A 74 -11.39 -9.49 4.58
C ARG A 74 -10.71 -10.62 5.34
N ARG A 75 -9.49 -11.01 4.95
CA ARG A 75 -8.71 -12.04 5.65
C ARG A 75 -8.43 -11.66 7.10
N TYR A 76 -8.02 -10.42 7.36
CA TYR A 76 -7.81 -9.93 8.72
C TYR A 76 -9.08 -10.03 9.57
N ARG A 77 -10.23 -9.60 9.03
CA ARG A 77 -11.52 -9.65 9.75
C ARG A 77 -11.97 -11.09 10.02
N ALA A 78 -11.74 -12.00 9.09
CA ALA A 78 -12.05 -13.41 9.26
C ALA A 78 -11.12 -14.12 10.26
N SER A 79 -9.93 -13.57 10.50
CA SER A 79 -8.97 -14.11 11.47
C SER A 79 -9.11 -13.51 12.88
N GLN A 80 -10.04 -12.58 13.10
CA GLN A 80 -10.35 -12.13 14.45
C GLN A 80 -11.32 -13.13 15.09
N PRO A 81 -11.10 -13.51 16.37
CA PRO A 81 -11.99 -14.39 17.11
C PRO A 81 -13.38 -13.78 17.33
#